data_AF-A0A0Q3GN18-F1
#
_entry.id   AF-A0A0Q3GN18-F1
#
_cell.length_a   1.000
_cell.length_b   1.000
_cell.length_c   1.000
_cell.angle_alpha   90.00
_cell.angle_beta   90.00
_cell.angle_gamma   90.00
#
_symmetry.space_group_name_H-M   'P 1'
#
loop_
_entity.id
_entity.type
_entity.pdbx_description
1 polymer ?
#
loop_
_entity_poly.entity_id
_entity_poly.type
_entity_poly.pdbx_seq_one_letter_code
_entity_poly.pdbx_strand_id
1 'polypeptide(L)'
;MLEMLRGKRMLFVGDSLNRGQYVSLLCLLHRAIPEGSRSFETIDALSIFRAKDYDATIEFYWAPLLAESNSDAAVEHRLEERVIRGAPMDRHSRFWKGADVLVFNSYLWWTTGTKIQILRGADNDMSKDIVEMPAEEAYRLVLHQVANWLDANVDPSKSRVLFVTASPTHGGGKGNDCYGQKTPITGDEHASYTSRAMLKVADEVLGGSRSRRAVVPVGVVNVTRMSEYRRDAHTQVYREQWGKTGVAGKQEQSDADCTHWCLPGVPDAWNELLYWKLFFPAADDQAL
;
A
#
# COMPACT_ATOMS: atom_id res chain seq x y z
N MET A 1 3.66 -15.67 13.43
CA MET A 1 2.63 -14.75 12.90
C MET A 1 1.22 -15.13 13.37
N LEU A 2 0.69 -16.31 13.01
CA LEU A 2 -0.70 -16.71 13.32
C LEU A 2 -1.04 -16.69 14.82
N GLU A 3 -0.17 -17.23 15.67
CA GLU A 3 -0.39 -17.17 17.14
C GLU A 3 -0.45 -15.73 17.68
N MET A 4 0.34 -14.82 17.13
CA MET A 4 0.30 -13.41 17.53
C MET A 4 -1.00 -12.74 17.06
N LEU A 5 -1.58 -13.20 15.95
CA LEU A 5 -2.87 -12.73 15.46
C LEU A 5 -4.07 -13.46 16.10
N ARG A 6 -3.85 -14.37 17.05
CA ARG A 6 -4.93 -15.13 17.67
C ARG A 6 -5.95 -14.19 18.34
N GLY A 7 -7.21 -14.29 17.94
CA GLY A 7 -8.28 -13.41 18.41
C GLY A 7 -8.15 -11.96 17.93
N LYS A 8 -7.36 -11.69 16.89
CA LYS A 8 -7.05 -10.35 16.41
C LYS A 8 -7.43 -10.12 14.95
N ARG A 9 -7.58 -8.84 14.64
CA ARG A 9 -7.82 -8.31 13.30
C ARG A 9 -6.62 -7.52 12.78
N MET A 10 -6.04 -7.99 11.68
CA MET A 10 -4.99 -7.30 10.94
C MET A 10 -5.56 -6.75 9.62
N LEU A 11 -5.39 -5.45 9.39
CA LEU A 11 -5.97 -4.76 8.24
C LEU A 11 -4.89 -4.03 7.44
N PHE A 12 -4.73 -4.43 6.18
CA PHE A 12 -4.01 -3.69 5.15
C PHE A 12 -4.92 -2.65 4.53
N VAL A 13 -4.42 -1.43 4.34
CA VAL A 13 -5.19 -0.30 3.77
C VAL A 13 -4.32 0.43 2.77
N GLY A 14 -4.72 0.41 1.49
CA GLY A 14 -3.92 1.09 0.48
C GLY A 14 -4.24 0.75 -0.96
N ASP A 15 -3.19 0.86 -1.79
CA ASP A 15 -3.23 0.64 -3.23
C ASP A 15 -2.96 -0.82 -3.63
N SER A 16 -2.74 -1.06 -4.93
CA SER A 16 -2.56 -2.40 -5.48
C SER A 16 -1.26 -3.08 -5.03
N LEU A 17 -0.24 -2.33 -4.63
CA LEU A 17 1.01 -2.90 -4.11
C LEU A 17 0.81 -3.42 -2.69
N ASN A 18 0.02 -2.70 -1.89
CA ASN A 18 -0.37 -3.17 -0.57
C ASN A 18 -1.28 -4.40 -0.65
N ARG A 19 -2.15 -4.48 -1.65
CA ARG A 19 -2.89 -5.71 -1.97
C ARG A 19 -1.94 -6.86 -2.32
N GLY A 20 -0.89 -6.60 -3.09
CA GLY A 20 0.15 -7.60 -3.41
C GLY A 20 0.85 -8.14 -2.16
N GLN A 21 1.18 -7.25 -1.21
CA GLN A 21 1.73 -7.65 0.08
C GLN A 21 0.75 -8.47 0.93
N TYR A 22 -0.52 -8.06 0.98
CA TYR A 22 -1.58 -8.81 1.63
C TYR A 22 -1.69 -10.23 1.07
N VAL A 23 -1.77 -10.38 -0.27
CA VAL A 23 -1.87 -11.70 -0.92
C VAL A 23 -0.62 -12.55 -0.64
N SER A 24 0.57 -11.96 -0.67
CA SER A 24 1.82 -12.63 -0.26
C SER A 24 1.74 -13.15 1.16
N LEU A 25 1.28 -12.34 2.12
CA LEU A 25 1.16 -12.75 3.51
C LEU A 25 0.18 -13.92 3.64
N LEU A 26 -0.95 -13.87 2.93
CA LEU A 26 -1.89 -14.98 2.90
C LEU A 26 -1.21 -16.26 2.40
N CYS A 27 -0.45 -16.21 1.31
CA CYS A 27 0.27 -17.37 0.77
C CYS A 27 1.29 -17.95 1.78
N LEU A 28 2.05 -17.08 2.47
CA LEU A 28 3.02 -17.50 3.50
C LEU A 28 2.33 -18.25 4.65
N LEU A 29 1.18 -17.75 5.12
CA LEU A 29 0.46 -18.33 6.25
C LEU A 29 -0.43 -19.51 5.85
N HIS A 30 -0.91 -19.53 4.61
CA HIS A 30 -1.81 -20.54 4.08
C HIS A 30 -1.26 -21.96 4.24
N ARG A 31 0.06 -22.14 4.13
CA ARG A 31 0.73 -23.46 4.31
C ARG A 31 0.65 -23.99 5.74
N ALA A 32 0.49 -23.11 6.74
CA ALA A 32 0.45 -23.46 8.15
C ALA A 32 -0.97 -23.66 8.69
N ILE A 33 -2.01 -23.41 7.88
CA ILE A 33 -3.41 -23.52 8.29
C ILE A 33 -4.00 -24.81 7.67
N PRO A 34 -4.59 -25.71 8.48
CA PRO A 34 -5.26 -26.91 7.98
C PRO A 34 -6.33 -26.61 6.93
N GLU A 35 -6.57 -27.58 6.05
CA GLU A 35 -7.67 -27.50 5.08
C GLU A 35 -9.02 -27.41 5.81
N GLY A 36 -9.94 -26.57 5.31
CA GLY A 36 -11.23 -26.31 5.95
C GLY A 36 -11.21 -25.28 7.10
N SER A 37 -10.04 -25.05 7.73
CA SER A 37 -9.84 -24.07 8.81
C SER A 37 -9.61 -22.64 8.32
N ARG A 38 -10.03 -22.33 7.09
CA ARG A 38 -9.93 -20.99 6.49
C ARG A 38 -11.15 -20.63 5.66
N SER A 39 -11.38 -19.34 5.48
CA SER A 39 -12.38 -18.81 4.54
C SER A 39 -11.91 -17.47 3.96
N PHE A 40 -12.45 -17.13 2.80
CA PHE A 40 -12.20 -15.85 2.14
C PHE A 40 -13.54 -15.26 1.71
N GLU A 41 -13.76 -13.99 2.00
CA GLU A 41 -14.93 -13.24 1.56
C GLU A 41 -14.53 -11.83 1.13
N THR A 42 -15.30 -11.23 0.24
CA THR A 42 -15.14 -9.81 -0.14
C THR A 42 -16.49 -9.12 0.03
N ILE A 43 -16.49 -8.03 0.78
CA ILE A 43 -17.65 -7.19 1.04
C ILE A 43 -17.27 -5.76 0.64
N ASP A 44 -17.95 -5.20 -0.36
CA ASP A 44 -17.60 -3.91 -0.96
C ASP A 44 -16.11 -3.83 -1.36
N ALA A 45 -15.36 -2.95 -0.71
CA ALA A 45 -13.92 -2.72 -0.92
C ALA A 45 -13.02 -3.50 0.07
N LEU A 46 -13.62 -4.35 0.93
CA LEU A 46 -12.93 -5.10 1.97
C LEU A 46 -12.84 -6.59 1.60
N SER A 47 -11.63 -7.10 1.44
CA SER A 47 -11.34 -8.53 1.36
C SER A 47 -10.92 -9.06 2.71
N ILE A 48 -11.53 -10.15 3.17
CA ILE A 48 -11.34 -10.74 4.49
C ILE A 48 -10.88 -12.19 4.33
N PHE A 49 -9.69 -12.50 4.83
CA PHE A 49 -9.24 -13.87 5.04
C PHE A 49 -9.37 -14.22 6.53
N ARG A 50 -10.06 -15.33 6.83
CA ARG A 50 -10.21 -15.81 8.21
C ARG A 50 -9.41 -17.09 8.42
N ALA A 51 -8.57 -17.12 9.46
CA ALA A 51 -7.92 -18.31 9.98
C ALA A 51 -8.71 -18.79 11.22
N LYS A 52 -9.62 -19.76 11.02
CA LYS A 52 -10.65 -20.12 11.99
C LYS A 52 -10.07 -20.65 13.31
N ASP A 53 -9.06 -21.52 13.24
CA ASP A 53 -8.42 -22.13 14.42
C ASP A 53 -7.69 -21.12 15.30
N TYR A 54 -7.40 -19.94 14.75
CA TYR A 54 -6.76 -18.83 15.45
C TYR A 54 -7.75 -17.74 15.83
N ASP A 55 -9.01 -17.84 15.41
CA ASP A 55 -9.98 -16.76 15.53
C ASP A 55 -9.43 -15.41 15.02
N ALA A 56 -8.68 -15.46 13.91
CA ALA A 56 -7.93 -14.33 13.38
C ALA A 56 -8.45 -13.91 12.01
N THR A 57 -8.46 -12.60 11.74
CA THR A 57 -8.68 -12.07 10.38
C THR A 57 -7.46 -11.31 9.88
N ILE A 58 -7.18 -11.51 8.59
CA ILE A 58 -6.20 -10.73 7.82
C ILE A 58 -6.99 -10.14 6.67
N GLU A 59 -6.98 -8.84 6.55
CA GLU A 59 -7.92 -8.10 5.71
C GLU A 59 -7.17 -7.13 4.80
N PHE A 60 -7.76 -6.82 3.66
CA PHE A 60 -7.32 -5.77 2.76
C PHE A 60 -8.48 -4.85 2.42
N TYR A 61 -8.32 -3.56 2.65
CA TYR A 61 -9.27 -2.52 2.29
C TYR A 61 -8.70 -1.62 1.19
N TRP A 62 -9.42 -1.51 0.07
CA TRP A 62 -9.05 -0.66 -1.04
C TRP A 62 -9.28 0.82 -0.70
N ALA A 63 -8.18 1.55 -0.48
CA ALA A 63 -8.15 2.99 -0.27
C ALA A 63 -6.83 3.55 -0.84
N PRO A 64 -6.67 3.54 -2.16
CA PRO A 64 -5.38 3.73 -2.84
C PRO A 64 -4.75 5.11 -2.59
N LEU A 65 -5.56 6.14 -2.40
CA LEU A 65 -5.13 7.49 -2.01
C LEU A 65 -5.37 7.77 -0.53
N LEU A 66 -5.90 6.82 0.26
CA LEU A 66 -6.34 6.96 1.67
C LEU A 66 -7.45 8.00 1.94
N ALA A 67 -7.53 9.06 1.15
CA ALA A 67 -8.66 9.98 1.06
C ALA A 67 -9.76 9.41 0.16
N GLU A 68 -11.00 9.84 0.42
CA GLU A 68 -12.12 9.53 -0.46
C GLU A 68 -11.87 10.09 -1.85
N SER A 69 -12.09 9.28 -2.88
CA SER A 69 -11.74 9.61 -4.25
C SER A 69 -12.70 9.02 -5.28
N ASN A 70 -12.64 9.55 -6.50
CA ASN A 70 -13.32 8.94 -7.66
C ASN A 70 -12.73 7.57 -8.05
N SER A 71 -11.66 7.14 -7.41
CA SER A 71 -10.91 5.92 -7.73
C SER A 71 -11.04 4.84 -6.63
N ASP A 72 -12.05 4.97 -5.77
CA ASP A 72 -12.33 4.05 -4.64
C ASP A 72 -13.09 2.78 -5.03
N ALA A 73 -13.53 2.66 -6.29
CA ALA A 73 -14.18 1.45 -6.77
C ALA A 73 -13.15 0.33 -6.98
N ALA A 74 -13.22 -0.75 -6.20
CA ALA A 74 -12.19 -1.82 -6.23
C ALA A 74 -11.99 -2.47 -7.62
N VAL A 75 -12.99 -2.41 -8.51
CA VAL A 75 -12.98 -3.00 -9.86
C VAL A 75 -12.72 -1.94 -10.94
N GLU A 76 -13.54 -0.88 -11.00
CA GLU A 76 -13.44 0.19 -12.01
C GLU A 76 -12.84 1.48 -11.42
N HIS A 77 -11.51 1.50 -11.25
CA HIS A 77 -10.79 2.62 -10.61
C HIS A 77 -9.76 3.32 -11.50
N ARG A 78 -9.67 2.96 -12.78
CA ARG A 78 -8.72 3.59 -13.71
C ARG A 78 -9.40 4.74 -14.42
N LEU A 79 -9.21 5.93 -13.88
CA LEU A 79 -9.70 7.19 -14.46
C LEU A 79 -8.50 8.02 -14.92
N GLU A 80 -8.68 8.78 -16.01
CA GLU A 80 -7.65 9.69 -16.54
C GLU A 80 -7.32 10.79 -15.53
N GLU A 81 -8.35 11.35 -14.90
CA GLU A 81 -8.22 12.37 -13.85
C GLU A 81 -8.60 11.78 -12.49
N ARG A 82 -7.71 11.97 -11.51
CA ARG A 82 -7.94 11.57 -10.12
C ARG A 82 -8.37 12.77 -9.30
N VAL A 83 -9.54 12.65 -8.68
CA VAL A 83 -10.10 13.64 -7.76
C VAL A 83 -10.16 13.05 -6.37
N ILE A 84 -9.57 13.74 -5.40
CA ILE A 84 -9.71 13.43 -3.98
C ILE A 84 -10.62 14.46 -3.30
N ARG A 85 -11.35 14.02 -2.27
CA ARG A 85 -11.99 14.93 -1.33
C ARG A 85 -10.97 15.39 -0.30
N GLY A 86 -10.86 16.70 -0.09
CA GLY A 86 -9.88 17.27 0.84
C GLY A 86 -10.14 16.90 2.31
N ALA A 87 -11.39 16.63 2.69
CA ALA A 87 -11.86 16.07 3.97
C ALA A 87 -13.40 15.91 3.89
N PRO A 88 -14.06 15.05 4.69
CA PRO A 88 -13.50 14.05 5.62
C PRO A 88 -13.14 12.72 4.94
N MET A 89 -12.62 11.76 5.72
CA MET A 89 -12.25 10.39 5.28
C MET A 89 -13.13 9.30 5.93
N ASP A 90 -14.34 9.65 6.36
CA ASP A 90 -15.18 8.81 7.21
C ASP A 90 -15.69 7.54 6.49
N ARG A 91 -15.90 7.61 5.17
CA ARG A 91 -16.32 6.44 4.37
C ARG A 91 -15.28 5.32 4.41
N HIS A 92 -14.00 5.67 4.41
CA HIS A 92 -12.90 4.72 4.53
C HIS A 92 -12.64 4.36 5.98
N SER A 93 -12.50 5.37 6.84
CA SER A 93 -11.98 5.19 8.18
C SER A 93 -12.90 4.40 9.11
N ARG A 94 -14.20 4.30 8.79
CA ARG A 94 -15.14 3.39 9.47
C ARG A 94 -14.68 1.92 9.43
N PHE A 95 -13.97 1.50 8.38
CA PHE A 95 -13.44 0.14 8.26
C PHE A 95 -12.16 -0.07 9.07
N TRP A 96 -11.44 1.00 9.40
CA TRP A 96 -10.16 0.92 10.14
C TRP A 96 -10.38 0.72 11.64
N LYS A 97 -11.52 1.18 12.16
CA LYS A 97 -11.86 1.10 13.59
C LYS A 97 -11.83 -0.35 14.08
N GLY A 98 -11.24 -0.54 15.27
CA GLY A 98 -11.19 -1.84 15.94
C GLY A 98 -10.16 -2.83 15.38
N ALA A 99 -9.32 -2.45 14.41
CA ALA A 99 -8.20 -3.28 14.00
C ALA A 99 -7.11 -3.30 15.09
N ASP A 100 -6.58 -4.49 15.40
CA ASP A 100 -5.43 -4.67 16.30
C ASP A 100 -4.10 -4.31 15.60
N VAL A 101 -4.03 -4.52 14.29
CA VAL A 101 -2.86 -4.17 13.47
C VAL A 101 -3.33 -3.46 12.22
N LEU A 102 -2.91 -2.22 12.02
CA LEU A 102 -3.15 -1.44 10.81
C LEU A 102 -1.86 -1.36 9.99
N VAL A 103 -1.91 -1.71 8.71
CA VAL A 103 -0.78 -1.64 7.77
C VAL A 103 -1.17 -0.78 6.59
N PHE A 104 -0.76 0.49 6.61
CA PHE A 104 -1.05 1.45 5.56
C PHE A 104 0.02 1.44 4.46
N ASN A 105 -0.39 1.75 3.25
CA ASN A 105 0.50 2.10 2.15
C ASN A 105 -0.25 2.97 1.13
N SER A 106 0.41 3.99 0.61
CA SER A 106 -0.14 4.81 -0.47
C SER A 106 1.00 5.54 -1.15
N TYR A 107 1.24 5.24 -2.43
CA TYR A 107 2.32 5.87 -3.19
C TYR A 107 2.05 5.90 -4.70
N LEU A 108 1.71 4.76 -5.31
CA LEU A 108 1.74 4.60 -6.77
C LEU A 108 0.91 5.66 -7.50
N TRP A 109 -0.26 6.00 -6.94
CA TRP A 109 -1.19 6.89 -7.62
C TRP A 109 -0.87 8.37 -7.44
N TRP A 110 0.00 8.70 -6.47
CA TRP A 110 0.53 10.04 -6.28
C TRP A 110 1.62 10.38 -7.30
N THR A 111 2.18 9.38 -7.99
CA THR A 111 3.28 9.57 -8.95
C THR A 111 2.84 9.63 -10.40
N THR A 112 1.54 9.59 -10.69
CA THR A 112 1.03 9.58 -12.07
C THR A 112 0.98 10.96 -12.73
N GLY A 113 1.17 12.02 -11.96
CA GLY A 113 1.16 13.40 -12.43
C GLY A 113 1.78 14.34 -11.39
N THR A 114 2.03 15.59 -11.79
CA THR A 114 2.62 16.61 -10.89
C THR A 114 1.60 17.29 -9.98
N LYS A 115 0.31 17.14 -10.29
CA LYS A 115 -0.81 17.75 -9.58
C LYS A 115 -1.93 16.73 -9.35
N ILE A 116 -2.71 16.98 -8.31
CA ILE A 116 -3.91 16.23 -7.95
C ILE A 116 -5.08 17.21 -7.89
N GLN A 117 -6.23 16.81 -8.43
CA GLN A 117 -7.47 17.56 -8.29
C GLN A 117 -8.06 17.30 -6.91
N ILE A 118 -8.35 18.37 -6.18
CA ILE A 118 -8.96 18.33 -4.85
C ILE A 118 -10.32 19.00 -4.92
N LEU A 119 -11.36 18.25 -4.57
CA LEU A 119 -12.69 18.78 -4.37
C LEU A 119 -12.74 19.56 -3.04
N ARG A 120 -13.09 20.86 -3.11
CA ARG A 120 -13.39 21.67 -1.92
C ARG A 120 -14.89 21.60 -1.63
N GLY A 121 -15.26 21.12 -0.45
CA GLY A 121 -16.65 21.17 0.02
C GLY A 121 -17.11 19.90 0.72
N ALA A 122 -18.17 20.03 1.53
CA ALA A 122 -18.81 18.93 2.23
C ALA A 122 -19.93 18.25 1.40
N ASP A 123 -20.26 18.81 0.23
CA ASP A 123 -21.37 18.33 -0.57
C ASP A 123 -20.99 17.06 -1.36
N ASN A 124 -21.97 16.18 -1.58
CA ASN A 124 -21.80 14.93 -2.35
C ASN A 124 -21.65 15.17 -3.87
N ASP A 125 -21.74 16.41 -4.32
CA ASP A 125 -21.56 16.80 -5.72
C ASP A 125 -20.06 16.98 -6.01
N MET A 126 -19.44 15.95 -6.60
CA MET A 126 -18.03 15.95 -6.99
C MET A 126 -17.72 16.88 -8.18
N SER A 127 -18.68 17.65 -8.70
CA SER A 127 -18.54 18.46 -9.92
C SER A 127 -18.27 19.96 -9.70
N LYS A 128 -18.23 20.43 -8.45
CA LYS A 128 -18.07 21.87 -8.13
C LYS A 128 -16.86 22.11 -7.24
N ASP A 129 -16.20 23.25 -7.42
CA ASP A 129 -15.08 23.72 -6.58
C ASP A 129 -13.84 22.80 -6.53
N ILE A 130 -13.46 22.24 -7.69
CA ILE A 130 -12.20 21.52 -7.87
C ILE A 130 -11.05 22.52 -7.98
N VAL A 131 -10.00 22.29 -7.20
CA VAL A 131 -8.71 22.99 -7.35
C VAL A 131 -7.59 21.99 -7.62
N GLU A 132 -6.55 22.45 -8.32
CA GLU A 132 -5.34 21.65 -8.43
C GLU A 132 -4.38 21.97 -7.29
N MET A 133 -3.77 20.93 -6.73
CA MET A 133 -2.71 21.03 -5.74
C MET A 133 -1.50 20.23 -6.23
N PRO A 134 -0.26 20.68 -6.00
CA PRO A 134 0.92 19.85 -6.24
C PRO A 134 0.76 18.48 -5.56
N ALA A 135 1.09 17.40 -6.26
CA ALA A 135 0.84 16.04 -5.76
C ALA A 135 1.48 15.80 -4.38
N GLU A 136 2.68 16.36 -4.15
CA GLU A 136 3.39 16.30 -2.87
C GLU A 136 2.61 16.96 -1.72
N GLU A 137 2.05 18.15 -1.95
CA GLU A 137 1.25 18.86 -0.94
C GLU A 137 -0.08 18.16 -0.69
N ALA A 138 -0.70 17.61 -1.73
CA ALA A 138 -1.91 16.81 -1.59
C ALA A 138 -1.64 15.53 -0.79
N TYR A 139 -0.51 14.86 -1.03
CA TYR A 139 -0.07 13.69 -0.27
C TYR A 139 0.15 14.03 1.20
N ARG A 140 0.85 15.15 1.48
CA ARG A 140 1.07 15.67 2.83
C ARG A 140 -0.25 15.94 3.55
N LEU A 141 -1.19 16.59 2.88
CA LEU A 141 -2.52 16.88 3.41
C LEU A 141 -3.27 15.60 3.80
N VAL A 142 -3.21 14.56 2.97
CA VAL A 142 -3.89 13.29 3.28
C VAL A 142 -3.20 12.53 4.40
N LEU A 143 -1.87 12.44 4.42
CA LEU A 143 -1.16 11.77 5.52
C LEU A 143 -1.40 12.45 6.86
N HIS A 144 -1.53 13.78 6.89
CA HIS A 144 -1.93 14.50 8.11
C HIS A 144 -3.33 14.12 8.58
N GLN A 145 -4.28 13.93 7.68
CA GLN A 145 -5.61 13.48 8.06
C GLN A 145 -5.58 12.05 8.61
N VAL A 146 -4.79 11.16 8.02
CA VAL A 146 -4.60 9.80 8.54
C VAL A 146 -4.01 9.87 9.95
N ALA A 147 -2.93 10.64 10.16
CA ALA A 147 -2.32 10.82 11.47
C ALA A 147 -3.32 11.37 12.53
N ASN A 148 -4.07 12.41 12.17
CA ASN A 148 -5.09 12.98 13.06
C ASN A 148 -6.20 11.97 13.39
N TRP A 149 -6.60 11.16 12.41
CA TRP A 149 -7.60 10.11 12.64
C TRP A 149 -7.07 9.03 13.57
N LEU A 150 -5.81 8.61 13.40
CA LEU A 150 -5.16 7.63 14.28
C LEU A 150 -5.13 8.13 15.72
N ASP A 151 -4.66 9.37 15.94
CA ASP A 151 -4.59 9.99 17.27
C ASP A 151 -5.96 10.09 17.96
N ALA A 152 -7.04 10.25 17.19
CA ALA A 152 -8.40 10.36 17.71
C ALA A 152 -9.10 9.00 17.93
N ASN A 153 -8.68 7.92 17.26
CA ASN A 153 -9.46 6.68 17.18
C ASN A 153 -8.68 5.41 17.57
N VAL A 154 -7.36 5.47 17.72
CA VAL A 154 -6.51 4.30 17.99
C VAL A 154 -5.91 4.37 19.39
N ASP A 155 -6.08 3.29 20.15
CA ASP A 155 -5.43 3.10 21.44
C ASP A 155 -4.05 2.43 21.22
N PRO A 156 -2.93 3.16 21.37
CA PRO A 156 -1.60 2.62 21.06
C PRO A 156 -1.15 1.52 22.04
N SER A 157 -1.86 1.34 23.17
CA SER A 157 -1.62 0.22 24.09
C SER A 157 -2.21 -1.09 23.58
N LYS A 158 -3.20 -1.04 22.68
CA LYS A 158 -3.94 -2.20 22.16
C LYS A 158 -3.63 -2.49 20.69
N SER A 159 -3.39 -1.45 19.91
CA SER A 159 -3.20 -1.55 18.47
C SER A 159 -1.79 -1.17 18.04
N ARG A 160 -1.34 -1.77 16.94
CA ARG A 160 -0.11 -1.42 16.24
C ARG A 160 -0.43 -0.78 14.90
N VAL A 161 0.25 0.31 14.57
CA VAL A 161 0.08 1.00 13.29
C VAL A 161 1.42 1.00 12.56
N LEU A 162 1.38 0.59 11.29
CA LEU A 162 2.54 0.46 10.43
C LEU A 162 2.28 1.16 9.10
N PHE A 163 3.31 1.75 8.53
CA PHE A 163 3.30 2.31 7.19
C PHE A 163 4.38 1.64 6.34
N VAL A 164 3.98 1.05 5.22
CA VAL A 164 4.88 0.42 4.25
C VAL A 164 5.24 1.47 3.22
N THR A 165 6.54 1.66 2.99
CA THR A 165 7.04 2.75 2.15
C THR A 165 6.80 2.52 0.65
N ALA A 166 7.20 3.49 -0.17
CA ALA A 166 7.01 3.44 -1.62
C ALA A 166 7.58 2.16 -2.24
N SER A 167 6.76 1.50 -3.06
CA SER A 167 7.20 0.45 -3.97
C SER A 167 7.67 1.10 -5.28
N PRO A 168 8.89 0.81 -5.77
CA PRO A 168 9.41 1.40 -7.00
C PRO A 168 8.75 0.81 -8.25
N THR A 169 8.84 1.57 -9.34
CA THR A 169 8.49 1.15 -10.71
C THR A 169 9.75 1.12 -11.56
N HIS A 170 9.92 0.08 -12.37
CA HIS A 170 11.06 -0.15 -13.26
C HIS A 170 10.68 0.01 -14.74
N GLY A 171 10.08 1.15 -15.08
CA GLY A 171 9.68 1.48 -16.46
C GLY A 171 10.20 2.86 -16.84
N GLY A 172 10.82 3.02 -18.02
CA GLY A 172 11.32 4.33 -18.46
C GLY A 172 12.40 4.34 -19.55
N GLY A 173 12.89 3.18 -19.99
CA GLY A 173 14.03 3.09 -20.91
C GLY A 173 15.33 3.62 -20.26
N LYS A 174 16.50 3.28 -20.82
CA LYS A 174 17.85 3.57 -20.25
C LYS A 174 18.32 2.64 -19.12
N GLY A 175 18.06 1.34 -19.23
CA GLY A 175 18.70 0.33 -18.38
C GLY A 175 18.03 0.05 -17.04
N ASN A 176 16.95 0.77 -16.70
CA ASN A 176 16.10 0.46 -15.53
C ASN A 176 14.78 -0.24 -15.91
N ASP A 177 14.67 -0.73 -17.14
CA ASP A 177 13.47 -1.43 -17.59
C ASP A 177 13.41 -2.86 -17.02
N CYS A 178 12.23 -3.30 -16.60
CA CYS A 178 12.02 -4.63 -16.05
C CYS A 178 11.92 -5.73 -17.12
N TYR A 179 11.56 -5.37 -18.36
CA TYR A 179 11.29 -6.35 -19.39
C TYR A 179 12.52 -7.21 -19.71
N GLY A 180 12.33 -8.53 -19.66
CA GLY A 180 13.39 -9.51 -19.94
C GLY A 180 14.47 -9.60 -18.86
N GLN A 181 14.36 -8.83 -17.76
CA GLN A 181 15.31 -8.91 -16.65
C GLN A 181 15.03 -10.16 -15.81
N LYS A 182 16.11 -10.87 -15.46
CA LYS A 182 16.06 -12.12 -14.68
C LYS A 182 16.98 -12.13 -13.47
N THR A 183 17.73 -11.06 -13.27
CA THR A 183 18.66 -10.88 -12.15
C THR A 183 18.49 -9.49 -11.56
N PRO A 184 18.66 -9.34 -10.23
CA PRO A 184 18.68 -8.03 -9.58
C PRO A 184 19.73 -7.10 -10.20
N ILE A 185 19.56 -5.80 -9.97
CA ILE A 185 20.61 -4.81 -10.23
C ILE A 185 21.79 -5.11 -9.30
N THR A 186 23.00 -5.14 -9.86
CA THR A 186 24.25 -5.34 -9.12
C THR A 186 25.06 -4.04 -9.10
N GLY A 187 25.73 -3.76 -7.98
CA GLY A 187 26.53 -2.54 -7.79
C GLY A 187 25.72 -1.32 -7.32
N ASP A 188 26.40 -0.19 -7.16
CA ASP A 188 25.80 1.05 -6.61
C ASP A 188 25.04 1.88 -7.65
N GLU A 189 25.25 1.62 -8.94
CA GLU A 189 24.58 2.32 -10.04
C GLU A 189 23.15 1.79 -10.27
N HIS A 190 22.22 2.17 -9.40
CA HIS A 190 20.80 2.01 -9.63
C HIS A 190 20.14 3.39 -9.82
N ALA A 191 19.43 3.56 -10.92
CA ALA A 191 18.62 4.76 -11.13
C ALA A 191 17.31 4.58 -10.35
N SER A 192 17.20 5.25 -9.20
CA SER A 192 15.93 5.35 -8.47
C SER A 192 15.04 6.41 -9.12
N TYR A 193 13.83 6.00 -9.50
CA TYR A 193 12.76 6.88 -9.95
C TYR A 193 11.72 7.10 -8.85
N THR A 194 11.99 6.62 -7.64
CA THR A 194 11.12 6.83 -6.49
C THR A 194 11.18 8.29 -6.08
N SER A 195 10.03 8.91 -5.86
CA SER A 195 9.94 10.32 -5.48
C SER A 195 10.50 10.52 -4.06
N ARG A 196 11.73 11.06 -3.97
CA ARG A 196 12.35 11.46 -2.69
C ARG A 196 11.51 12.48 -1.92
N ALA A 197 10.82 13.36 -2.64
CA ALA A 197 9.90 14.33 -2.07
C ALA A 197 8.75 13.64 -1.30
N MET A 198 8.09 12.66 -1.93
CA MET A 198 7.01 11.90 -1.28
C MET A 198 7.50 11.07 -0.10
N LEU A 199 8.68 10.44 -0.21
CA LEU A 199 9.30 9.71 0.91
C LEU A 199 9.56 10.64 2.10
N LYS A 200 10.08 11.84 1.84
CA LYS A 200 10.32 12.86 2.85
C LYS A 200 9.02 13.32 3.51
N VAL A 201 7.95 13.53 2.75
CA VAL A 201 6.61 13.83 3.30
C VAL A 201 6.16 12.71 4.24
N ALA A 202 6.28 11.44 3.83
CA ALA A 202 5.89 10.31 4.67
C ALA A 202 6.71 10.26 5.97
N ASP A 203 8.02 10.54 5.93
CA ASP A 203 8.86 10.59 7.15
C ASP A 203 8.49 11.76 8.07
N GLU A 204 8.31 12.94 7.51
CA GLU A 204 7.96 14.13 8.29
C GLU A 204 6.61 13.99 8.99
N VAL A 205 5.64 13.34 8.33
CA VAL A 205 4.28 13.19 8.85
C VAL A 205 4.13 11.95 9.74
N LEU A 206 4.70 10.81 9.33
CA LEU A 206 4.47 9.49 9.94
C LEU A 206 5.70 8.84 10.58
N GLY A 207 6.91 9.43 10.48
CA GLY A 207 8.18 8.85 10.93
C GLY A 207 8.37 8.69 12.44
N GLY A 208 7.32 8.32 13.17
CA GLY A 208 7.33 7.92 14.57
C GLY A 208 7.44 9.09 15.56
N SER A 209 8.16 8.84 16.67
CA SER A 209 8.40 9.78 17.79
C SER A 209 9.07 11.10 17.41
N ARG A 210 9.54 11.25 16.16
CA ARG A 210 10.10 12.50 15.61
C ARG A 210 9.04 13.50 15.19
N SER A 211 7.82 13.04 14.86
CA SER A 211 6.69 13.93 14.71
C SER A 211 6.27 14.38 16.11
N ARG A 212 6.82 15.51 16.58
CA ARG A 212 6.66 16.06 17.96
C ARG A 212 5.21 16.28 18.42
N ARG A 213 4.21 15.92 17.61
CA ARG A 213 2.78 16.08 17.84
C ARG A 213 1.98 14.77 17.79
N ALA A 214 2.53 13.67 17.28
CA ALA A 214 1.77 12.43 17.10
C ALA A 214 1.61 11.68 18.44
N VAL A 215 0.38 11.27 18.75
CA VAL A 215 0.05 10.49 19.95
C VAL A 215 0.22 9.00 19.69
N VAL A 216 -0.17 8.54 18.50
CA VAL A 216 -0.07 7.14 18.07
C VAL A 216 1.20 6.93 17.26
N PRO A 217 2.15 6.10 17.74
CA PRO A 217 3.37 5.82 17.00
C PRO A 217 3.06 4.99 15.75
N VAL A 218 3.53 5.46 14.60
CA VAL A 218 3.47 4.72 13.33
C VAL A 218 4.85 4.11 13.07
N GLY A 219 4.90 2.78 13.09
CA GLY A 219 6.11 2.04 12.73
C GLY A 219 6.32 2.04 11.22
N VAL A 220 7.58 2.13 10.79
CA VAL A 220 7.91 2.16 9.36
C VAL A 220 8.42 0.80 8.90
N VAL A 221 7.81 0.25 7.85
CA VAL A 221 8.34 -0.89 7.09
C VAL A 221 9.02 -0.35 5.83
N ASN A 222 10.32 -0.04 5.94
CA ASN A 222 11.09 0.55 4.84
C ASN A 222 11.47 -0.51 3.81
N VAL A 223 10.70 -0.57 2.72
CA VAL A 223 10.87 -1.53 1.62
C VAL A 223 11.45 -0.90 0.36
N THR A 224 11.59 0.42 0.31
CA THR A 224 11.83 1.16 -0.94
C THR A 224 13.17 0.79 -1.54
N ARG A 225 14.27 1.05 -0.81
CA ARG A 225 15.62 0.86 -1.35
C ARG A 225 15.91 -0.59 -1.71
N MET A 226 15.50 -1.55 -0.87
CA MET A 226 15.70 -2.97 -1.18
C MET A 226 14.94 -3.40 -2.45
N SER A 227 13.78 -2.79 -2.71
CA SER A 227 12.95 -3.12 -3.87
C SER A 227 13.47 -2.47 -5.16
N GLU A 228 14.22 -1.36 -5.07
CA GLU A 228 14.83 -0.69 -6.23
C GLU A 228 15.90 -1.53 -6.91
N TYR A 229 16.47 -2.52 -6.22
CA TYR A 229 17.40 -3.47 -6.82
C TYR A 229 16.69 -4.59 -7.58
N ARG A 230 15.37 -4.69 -7.49
CA ARG A 230 14.62 -5.91 -7.87
C ARG A 230 13.88 -5.81 -9.19
N ARG A 231 14.43 -5.13 -10.19
CA ARG A 231 13.84 -5.04 -11.54
C ARG A 231 13.47 -6.40 -12.17
N ASP A 232 14.12 -7.49 -11.73
CA ASP A 232 13.88 -8.87 -12.15
C ASP A 232 12.54 -9.47 -11.67
N ALA A 233 11.97 -8.92 -10.59
CA ALA A 233 10.87 -9.56 -9.86
C ALA A 233 9.48 -9.06 -10.24
N HIS A 234 9.39 -8.14 -11.21
CA HIS A 234 8.10 -7.68 -11.71
C HIS A 234 7.34 -8.75 -12.48
N THR A 235 6.02 -8.60 -12.57
CA THR A 235 5.16 -9.51 -13.37
C THR A 235 5.47 -9.43 -14.85
N GLN A 236 6.03 -8.31 -15.33
CA GLN A 236 6.35 -8.08 -16.74
C GLN A 236 5.08 -8.33 -17.59
N VAL A 237 5.18 -9.21 -18.57
CA VAL A 237 4.08 -9.59 -19.47
C VAL A 237 3.26 -10.77 -18.95
N TYR A 238 3.64 -11.36 -17.82
CA TYR A 238 3.00 -12.53 -17.21
C TYR A 238 1.90 -12.14 -16.22
N ARG A 239 0.90 -11.42 -16.72
CA ARG A 239 -0.29 -11.03 -15.94
C ARG A 239 -1.55 -11.13 -16.78
N GLU A 240 -2.68 -11.26 -16.10
CA GLU A 240 -3.98 -11.10 -16.74
C GLU A 240 -4.18 -9.62 -17.14
N GLN A 241 -4.35 -9.38 -18.43
CA GLN A 241 -4.68 -8.06 -18.95
C GLN A 241 -6.20 -7.92 -19.06
N TRP A 242 -6.82 -7.22 -18.11
CA TRP A 242 -8.25 -6.92 -18.12
C TRP A 242 -8.67 -6.30 -19.47
N GLY A 243 -9.62 -6.94 -20.15
CA GLY A 243 -10.13 -6.50 -21.46
C GLY A 243 -9.45 -7.11 -22.69
N LYS A 244 -8.38 -7.89 -22.55
CA LYS A 244 -7.82 -8.69 -23.66
C LYS A 244 -8.21 -10.17 -23.49
N THR A 245 -9.32 -10.58 -24.08
CA THR A 245 -9.68 -12.00 -24.21
C THR A 245 -8.97 -12.59 -25.45
N GLY A 246 -8.03 -13.52 -25.25
CA GLY A 246 -7.40 -14.26 -26.35
C GLY A 246 -5.96 -14.67 -26.06
N VAL A 247 -5.53 -15.75 -26.70
CA VAL A 247 -4.17 -16.31 -26.64
C VAL A 247 -3.15 -15.18 -26.77
N ALA A 248 -2.18 -15.16 -25.85
CA ALA A 248 -1.03 -14.28 -25.83
C ALA A 248 -0.56 -13.99 -27.26
N GLY A 249 -0.85 -12.79 -27.76
CA GLY A 249 -0.13 -12.21 -28.89
C GLY A 249 1.35 -12.15 -28.56
N LYS A 250 2.20 -11.80 -29.54
CA LYS A 250 3.62 -11.53 -29.26
C LYS A 250 3.69 -10.52 -28.11
N GLN A 251 4.14 -10.96 -26.95
CA GLN A 251 4.30 -10.12 -25.77
C GLN A 251 5.36 -9.06 -26.12
N GLU A 252 4.95 -7.81 -26.22
CA GLU A 252 5.85 -6.70 -26.51
C GLU A 252 6.38 -6.10 -25.20
N GLN A 253 7.54 -5.45 -25.29
CA GLN A 253 8.11 -4.71 -24.16
C GLN A 253 7.15 -3.63 -23.61
N SER A 254 6.32 -3.05 -24.48
CA SER A 254 5.28 -2.07 -24.15
C SER A 254 4.14 -2.62 -23.28
N ASP A 255 3.93 -3.95 -23.28
CA ASP A 255 2.91 -4.62 -22.48
C ASP A 255 3.38 -4.96 -21.06
N ALA A 256 4.67 -4.75 -20.76
CA ALA A 256 5.29 -5.13 -19.50
C ALA A 256 4.77 -4.28 -18.33
N ASP A 257 4.26 -4.95 -17.30
CA ASP A 257 3.98 -4.35 -16.00
C ASP A 257 5.25 -4.36 -15.16
N CYS A 258 5.89 -3.20 -15.10
CA CYS A 258 7.06 -2.95 -14.26
C CYS A 258 6.70 -2.27 -12.93
N THR A 259 5.47 -2.46 -12.46
CA THR A 259 4.98 -1.92 -11.18
C THR A 259 4.67 -3.04 -10.21
N HIS A 260 3.88 -4.03 -10.63
CA HIS A 260 3.46 -5.13 -9.76
C HIS A 260 4.51 -6.24 -9.71
N TRP A 261 4.47 -7.01 -8.62
CA TRP A 261 5.46 -8.03 -8.30
C TRP A 261 4.90 -9.44 -8.50
N CYS A 262 5.75 -10.36 -8.97
CA CYS A 262 5.45 -11.79 -8.92
C CYS A 262 5.32 -12.27 -7.47
N LEU A 263 4.50 -13.31 -7.27
CA LEU A 263 4.40 -14.07 -6.03
C LEU A 263 4.68 -15.56 -6.33
N PRO A 264 5.55 -16.25 -5.56
CA PRO A 264 6.41 -15.72 -4.50
C PRO A 264 7.45 -14.72 -5.04
N GLY A 265 7.91 -13.80 -4.19
CA GLY A 265 8.79 -12.72 -4.65
C GLY A 265 9.05 -11.61 -3.63
N VAL A 266 9.28 -10.40 -4.14
CA VAL A 266 9.64 -9.20 -3.33
C VAL A 266 8.65 -8.93 -2.18
N PRO A 267 7.33 -9.05 -2.35
CA PRO A 267 6.39 -8.86 -1.25
C PRO A 267 6.53 -9.86 -0.10
N ASP A 268 7.12 -11.05 -0.33
CA ASP A 268 7.41 -11.99 0.75
C ASP A 268 8.46 -11.41 1.71
N ALA A 269 9.51 -10.78 1.16
CA ALA A 269 10.52 -10.10 1.96
C ALA A 269 9.97 -8.86 2.69
N TRP A 270 9.00 -8.16 2.09
CA TRP A 270 8.28 -7.09 2.81
C TRP A 270 7.51 -7.63 4.01
N ASN A 271 6.92 -8.83 3.89
CA ASN A 271 6.22 -9.50 4.97
C ASN A 271 7.16 -10.04 6.05
N GLU A 272 8.40 -10.42 5.71
CA GLU A 272 9.44 -10.71 6.69
C GLU A 272 9.83 -9.46 7.50
N LEU A 273 9.98 -8.29 6.86
CA LEU A 273 10.21 -7.02 7.55
C LEU A 273 9.02 -6.60 8.42
N LEU A 274 7.80 -6.78 7.91
CA LEU A 274 6.57 -6.53 8.65
C LEU A 274 6.48 -7.41 9.90
N TYR A 275 6.78 -8.71 9.76
CA TYR A 275 6.89 -9.64 10.88
C TYR A 275 7.94 -9.14 11.88
N TRP A 276 9.14 -8.77 11.41
CA TRP A 276 10.17 -8.25 12.30
C TRP A 276 9.70 -7.04 13.11
N LYS A 277 9.08 -6.06 12.46
CA LYS A 277 8.55 -4.84 13.10
C LYS A 277 7.45 -5.11 14.11
N LEU A 278 6.64 -6.15 13.89
CA LEU A 278 5.58 -6.56 14.82
C LEU A 278 6.12 -7.26 16.07
N PHE A 279 7.14 -8.12 15.92
CA PHE A 279 7.65 -8.97 17.01
C PHE A 279 8.84 -8.37 17.75
N PHE A 280 9.62 -7.51 17.11
CA PHE A 280 10.81 -6.87 17.65
C PHE A 280 10.71 -5.35 17.51
N PRO A 281 9.79 -4.70 18.24
CA PRO A 281 9.68 -3.25 18.23
C PRO A 281 10.94 -2.66 18.87
N ALA A 282 11.94 -2.35 18.05
CA ALA A 282 13.06 -1.52 18.45
C ALA A 282 12.56 -0.09 18.73
N ALA A 283 13.30 0.69 19.53
CA ALA A 283 13.15 2.13 19.51
C ALA A 283 13.50 2.60 18.09
N ASP A 284 12.49 2.96 17.29
CA ASP A 284 12.63 3.29 15.87
C ASP A 284 13.34 4.66 15.69
N ASP A 285 14.66 4.67 15.88
CA ASP A 285 15.53 5.83 15.61
C ASP A 285 16.03 5.88 14.15
N GLN A 286 15.67 4.90 13.30
CA GLN A 286 16.11 4.87 11.90
C GLN A 286 15.21 5.74 11.01
N ALA A 287 15.81 6.70 10.30
CA ALA A 287 15.14 7.54 9.31
C ALA A 287 14.70 6.72 8.08
N LEU A 288 13.59 7.14 7.46
CA LEU A 288 13.08 6.63 6.19
C LEU A 288 14.04 6.85 5.01
#